data_AF-A0A843RSE0-F1
#
_entry.id   AF-A0A843RSE0-F1
#
_cell.length_a   1.000
_cell.length_b   1.000
_cell.length_c   1.000
_cell.angle_alpha   90.00
_cell.angle_beta   90.00
_cell.angle_gamma   90.00
#
_symmetry.space_group_name_H-M   'P 1'
#
loop_
_entity.id
_entity.type
_entity.pdbx_description
1 polymer ?
#
loop_
_entity_poly.entity_id
_entity_poly.type
_entity_poly.pdbx_seq_one_letter_code
_entity_poly.pdbx_strand_id
1 'polypeptide(L)'
;MKHTEMVRQSLSLASAGVADVGCSDGALVRVMARSGAWVVGIAPGPQQLARARAVPPAGGSETREAYVCAARAGPELDEVEEFYYRAPFRVRSFEAFRDSVIAIDPGRKTAVEAAEASLRQAFLAAAEQRDGGFCFEISSRLNLLRRN
;
A
#
# COMPACT_ATOMS: atom_id res chain seq x y z
N MET A 1 -2.53 7.41 -11.93
CA MET A 1 -1.89 6.10 -12.22
C MET A 1 -1.90 5.24 -10.96
N LYS A 2 -2.21 3.93 -11.01
CA LYS A 2 -2.17 3.08 -9.80
C LYS A 2 -0.73 2.73 -9.42
N HIS A 3 -0.44 2.55 -8.12
CA HIS A 3 0.89 2.11 -7.64
C HIS A 3 1.40 0.85 -8.36
N THR A 4 0.52 -0.12 -8.57
CA THR A 4 0.84 -1.38 -9.26
C THR A 4 1.26 -1.18 -10.72
N GLU A 5 0.69 -0.17 -11.38
CA GLU A 5 1.02 0.14 -12.76
C GLU A 5 2.37 0.86 -12.84
N MET A 6 2.57 1.84 -11.96
CA MET A 6 3.84 2.55 -11.83
C MET A 6 5.02 1.59 -11.65
N VAL A 7 4.90 0.64 -10.73
CA VAL A 7 5.95 -0.37 -10.46
C VAL A 7 6.22 -1.25 -11.69
N ARG A 8 5.18 -1.71 -12.38
CA ARG A 8 5.35 -2.55 -13.59
C ARG A 8 6.00 -1.81 -14.76
N GLN A 9 5.69 -0.54 -14.92
CA GLN A 9 6.26 0.28 -16.00
C GLN A 9 7.72 0.63 -15.74
N SER A 10 8.12 0.72 -14.47
CA SER A 10 9.42 1.28 -14.09
C SER A 10 10.45 0.22 -13.71
N LEU A 11 10.02 -0.98 -13.31
CA LEU A 11 10.91 -2.03 -12.82
C LEU A 11 10.83 -3.30 -13.67
N SER A 12 12.00 -3.88 -13.96
CA SER A 12 12.09 -5.27 -14.43
C SER A 12 11.97 -6.23 -13.25
N LEU A 13 10.81 -6.88 -13.12
CA LEU A 13 10.47 -7.72 -11.95
C LEU A 13 10.87 -9.19 -12.10
N ALA A 14 11.12 -9.68 -13.32
CA ALA A 14 11.44 -11.09 -13.55
C ALA A 14 12.72 -11.46 -12.79
N SER A 15 12.59 -12.41 -11.85
CA SER A 15 13.70 -12.89 -10.99
C SER A 15 14.34 -11.83 -10.09
N ALA A 16 13.72 -10.66 -9.92
CA ALA A 16 14.24 -9.62 -9.04
C ALA A 16 14.00 -9.96 -7.56
N GLY A 17 14.96 -9.64 -6.69
CA GLY A 17 14.75 -9.60 -5.24
C GLY A 17 14.27 -8.20 -4.83
N VAL A 18 13.09 -8.11 -4.21
CA VAL A 18 12.43 -6.82 -3.90
C VAL A 18 12.02 -6.75 -2.44
N ALA A 19 12.22 -5.60 -1.81
CA ALA A 19 11.63 -5.28 -0.50
C ALA A 19 10.57 -4.18 -0.69
N ASP A 20 9.33 -4.45 -0.27
CA ASP A 20 8.22 -3.48 -0.28
C ASP A 20 8.03 -2.91 1.13
N VAL A 21 8.51 -1.68 1.37
CA VAL A 21 8.47 -1.04 2.70
C VAL A 21 7.22 -0.19 2.83
N GLY A 22 6.41 -0.49 3.85
CA GLY A 22 5.04 0.02 3.96
C GLY A 22 4.05 -0.83 3.18
N CYS A 23 4.24 -2.16 3.12
CA CYS A 23 3.49 -3.06 2.24
C CYS A 23 1.99 -3.19 2.53
N SER A 24 1.49 -2.59 3.62
CA SER A 24 0.08 -2.67 4.05
C SER A 24 -0.41 -4.13 4.11
N ASP A 25 -1.48 -4.47 3.40
CA ASP A 25 -2.06 -5.81 3.30
C ASP A 25 -1.39 -6.70 2.23
N GLY A 26 -0.26 -6.29 1.67
CA GLY A 26 0.52 -7.04 0.68
C GLY A 26 -0.01 -6.99 -0.75
N ALA A 27 -0.95 -6.09 -1.09
CA ALA A 27 -1.48 -6.01 -2.46
C ALA A 27 -0.39 -5.81 -3.53
N LEU A 28 0.58 -4.93 -3.27
CA LEU A 28 1.68 -4.68 -4.19
C LEU A 28 2.70 -5.83 -4.22
N VAL A 29 3.04 -6.40 -3.05
CA VAL A 29 3.83 -7.63 -2.91
C VAL A 29 3.32 -8.73 -3.83
N ARG A 30 2.02 -9.04 -3.75
CA ARG A 30 1.39 -10.08 -4.58
C ARG A 30 1.45 -9.76 -6.08
N VAL A 31 1.35 -8.48 -6.46
CA VAL A 31 1.51 -8.07 -7.87
C VAL A 31 2.93 -8.34 -8.34
N MET A 32 3.93 -7.96 -7.57
CA MET A 32 5.34 -8.16 -7.93
C MET A 32 5.72 -9.65 -7.96
N ALA A 33 5.23 -10.44 -7.00
CA ALA A 33 5.44 -11.89 -6.96
C ALA A 33 4.85 -12.60 -8.20
N ARG A 34 3.63 -12.23 -8.63
CA ARG A 34 3.04 -12.73 -9.89
C ARG A 34 3.84 -12.33 -11.13
N SER A 35 4.51 -11.19 -11.09
CA SER A 35 5.41 -10.73 -12.15
C SER A 35 6.79 -11.41 -12.11
N GLY A 36 6.99 -12.37 -11.21
CA GLY A 36 8.18 -13.21 -11.18
C GLY A 36 9.26 -12.77 -10.18
N ALA A 37 9.04 -11.69 -9.42
CA ALA A 37 9.96 -11.25 -8.38
C ALA A 37 9.87 -12.16 -7.15
N TRP A 38 10.95 -12.23 -6.38
CA TRP A 38 10.94 -12.68 -4.99
C TRP A 38 10.83 -11.45 -4.08
N VAL A 39 9.78 -11.40 -3.26
CA VAL A 39 9.38 -10.16 -2.59
C VAL A 39 9.25 -10.33 -1.09
N VAL A 40 9.83 -9.42 -0.33
CA VAL A 40 9.58 -9.30 1.12
C VAL A 40 8.76 -8.05 1.38
N GLY A 41 7.53 -8.22 1.87
CA GLY A 41 6.70 -7.14 2.39
C GLY A 41 7.12 -6.75 3.81
N ILE A 42 7.26 -5.45 4.07
CA ILE A 42 7.64 -4.92 5.36
C ILE A 42 6.60 -3.91 5.83
N ALA A 43 6.03 -4.10 7.02
CA ALA A 43 5.13 -3.12 7.62
C ALA A 43 5.30 -3.09 9.15
N PRO A 44 5.15 -1.92 9.80
CA PRO A 44 5.29 -1.80 11.25
C PRO A 44 4.09 -2.41 12.02
N GLY A 45 2.92 -2.53 11.39
CA GLY A 45 1.69 -2.96 12.04
C GLY A 45 1.47 -4.49 11.97
N PRO A 46 1.50 -5.25 13.08
CA PRO A 46 1.32 -6.70 13.04
C PRO A 46 -0.06 -7.12 12.51
N GLN A 47 -1.09 -6.28 12.72
CA GLN A 47 -2.44 -6.53 12.19
C GLN A 47 -2.49 -6.47 10.66
N GLN A 48 -1.70 -5.59 10.03
CA GLN A 48 -1.62 -5.49 8.57
C GLN A 48 -0.93 -6.72 7.98
N LEU A 49 0.16 -7.18 8.62
CA LEU A 49 0.84 -8.41 8.20
C LEU A 49 -0.03 -9.65 8.39
N ALA A 50 -0.85 -9.71 9.46
CA ALA A 50 -1.80 -10.79 9.64
C ALA A 50 -2.81 -10.86 8.49
N ARG A 51 -3.33 -9.71 8.04
CA ARG A 51 -4.21 -9.63 6.85
C ARG A 51 -3.49 -10.06 5.59
N ALA A 52 -2.24 -9.63 5.41
CA ALA A 52 -1.43 -10.01 4.25
C ALA A 52 -1.22 -11.53 4.17
N ARG A 53 -0.87 -12.15 5.32
CA ARG A 53 -0.64 -13.60 5.45
C ARG A 53 -1.90 -14.45 5.36
N ALA A 54 -3.07 -13.88 5.62
CA ALA A 54 -4.35 -14.58 5.50
C ALA A 54 -4.74 -14.82 4.04
N VAL A 55 -4.13 -14.09 3.09
CA VAL A 55 -4.32 -14.31 1.66
C VAL A 55 -3.29 -15.34 1.17
N PRO A 56 -3.69 -16.36 0.38
CA PRO A 56 -2.75 -17.30 -0.20
C PRO A 56 -1.65 -16.60 -1.03
N PRO A 57 -0.39 -17.06 -0.95
CA PRO A 57 0.69 -16.52 -1.75
C PRO A 57 0.38 -16.50 -3.25
N ALA A 58 0.79 -15.44 -3.94
CA ALA A 58 0.42 -15.24 -5.33
C ALA A 58 1.42 -15.82 -6.34
N GLY A 59 2.62 -16.21 -5.90
CA GLY A 59 3.66 -16.78 -6.75
C GLY A 59 3.57 -18.30 -6.86
N GLY A 60 2.99 -18.80 -7.96
CA GLY A 60 3.14 -20.18 -8.47
C GLY A 60 3.31 -21.34 -7.46
N SER A 61 4.11 -22.35 -7.83
CA SER A 61 4.44 -23.52 -6.99
C SER A 61 5.55 -23.25 -5.96
N GLU A 62 6.23 -22.11 -6.05
CA GLU A 62 7.31 -21.70 -5.16
C GLU A 62 6.93 -20.40 -4.47
N THR A 63 6.89 -20.40 -3.12
CA THR A 63 6.56 -19.20 -2.35
C THR A 63 7.54 -18.07 -2.63
N ARG A 64 7.09 -17.06 -3.38
CA ARG A 64 7.88 -15.86 -3.76
C ARG A 64 7.56 -14.63 -2.91
N GLU A 65 6.91 -14.82 -1.76
CA GLU A 65 6.56 -13.74 -0.85
C GLU A 65 6.81 -14.08 0.62
N ALA A 66 7.30 -13.10 1.38
CA ALA A 66 7.41 -13.15 2.84
C ALA A 66 7.00 -11.81 3.45
N TYR A 67 6.66 -11.79 4.74
CA TYR A 67 6.22 -10.57 5.44
C TYR A 67 6.93 -10.41 6.79
N VAL A 68 7.56 -9.25 7.04
CA VAL A 68 8.31 -8.98 8.28
C VAL A 68 7.89 -7.67 8.95
N CYS A 69 7.93 -7.63 10.28
CA CYS A 69 7.46 -6.50 11.10
C CYS A 69 8.46 -5.35 11.30
N ALA A 70 9.63 -5.36 10.65
CA ALA A 70 10.64 -4.33 10.86
C ALA A 70 11.58 -4.20 9.65
N ALA A 71 11.94 -2.96 9.33
CA ALA A 71 13.15 -2.63 8.59
C ALA A 71 13.78 -1.37 9.19
N ARG A 72 15.11 -1.33 9.19
CA ARG A 72 15.89 -0.11 9.30
C ARG A 72 16.65 0.06 8.00
N ALA A 73 16.56 1.23 7.39
CA ALA A 73 17.46 1.57 6.29
C ALA A 73 18.89 1.63 6.84
N GLY A 74 19.80 0.88 6.21
CA GLY A 74 21.24 0.92 6.49
C GLY A 74 21.98 1.67 5.38
N PRO A 75 23.28 1.96 5.57
CA PRO A 75 24.11 2.61 4.55
C PRO A 75 24.37 1.71 3.31
N GLU A 76 23.79 0.51 3.27
CA GLU A 76 23.98 -0.47 2.20
C GLU A 76 22.99 -0.29 1.03
N LEU A 77 22.17 0.76 1.05
CA LEU A 77 21.18 1.05 0.02
C LEU A 77 21.48 2.40 -0.62
N ASP A 78 21.72 2.38 -1.91
CA ASP A 78 21.81 3.58 -2.72
C ASP A 78 20.43 3.90 -3.30
N GLU A 79 20.04 5.17 -3.21
CA GLU A 79 18.87 5.66 -3.92
C GLU A 79 19.16 5.72 -5.41
N VAL A 80 18.35 5.00 -6.19
CA VAL A 80 18.47 4.95 -7.64
C VAL A 80 17.60 6.02 -8.27
N GLU A 81 16.35 6.12 -7.81
CA GLU A 81 15.36 7.00 -8.42
C GLU A 81 14.21 7.31 -7.46
N GLU A 82 13.67 8.52 -7.55
CA GLU A 82 12.48 8.96 -6.84
C GLU A 82 11.37 9.32 -7.83
N PHE A 83 10.18 8.79 -7.58
CA PHE A 83 9.02 8.97 -8.44
C PHE A 83 7.93 9.73 -7.70
N TYR A 84 7.39 10.75 -8.37
CA TYR A 84 6.20 11.48 -7.94
C TYR A 84 5.05 11.24 -8.89
N TYR A 85 3.89 10.83 -8.38
CA TYR A 85 2.71 10.57 -9.19
C TYR A 85 1.43 10.76 -8.39
N ARG A 86 0.31 10.90 -9.10
CA ARG A 86 -1.01 10.95 -8.48
C ARG A 86 -1.68 9.58 -8.56
N ALA A 87 -1.91 8.99 -7.39
CA ALA A 87 -2.55 7.71 -7.24
C ALA A 87 -4.04 7.90 -6.94
N PRO A 88 -4.94 7.30 -7.74
CA PRO A 88 -6.36 7.38 -7.45
C PRO A 88 -6.68 6.48 -6.25
N PHE A 89 -7.31 7.05 -5.25
CA PHE A 89 -7.89 6.32 -4.13
C PHE A 89 -9.41 6.34 -4.25
N ARG A 90 -10.03 5.16 -4.32
CA ARG A 90 -11.48 5.02 -4.51
C ARG A 90 -12.10 4.28 -3.34
N VAL A 91 -13.23 4.81 -2.87
CA VAL A 91 -14.05 4.21 -1.81
C VAL A 91 -15.53 4.33 -2.17
N ARG A 92 -16.33 3.37 -1.70
CA ARG A 92 -17.75 3.29 -2.07
C ARG A 92 -18.61 4.31 -1.32
N SER A 93 -18.22 4.65 -0.09
CA SER A 93 -18.94 5.60 0.75
C SER A 93 -18.00 6.20 1.79
N PHE A 94 -18.50 7.18 2.53
CA PHE A 94 -17.82 7.72 3.69
C PHE A 94 -17.59 6.66 4.78
N GLU A 95 -18.56 5.79 5.02
CA GLU A 95 -18.47 4.72 6.04
C GLU A 95 -17.34 3.76 5.66
N ALA A 96 -17.26 3.36 4.39
CA ALA A 96 -16.17 2.51 3.92
C ALA A 96 -14.79 3.17 4.10
N PHE A 97 -14.71 4.49 3.89
CA PHE A 97 -13.49 5.27 4.16
C PHE A 97 -13.17 5.30 5.66
N ARG A 98 -14.11 5.70 6.50
CA ARG A 98 -13.98 5.77 7.96
C ARG A 98 -13.51 4.43 8.53
N ASP A 99 -14.16 3.35 8.14
CA ASP A 99 -13.86 2.01 8.61
C ASP A 99 -12.46 1.57 8.17
N SER A 100 -12.01 1.98 6.96
CA SER A 100 -10.64 1.72 6.50
C SER A 100 -9.58 2.47 7.34
N VAL A 101 -9.87 3.69 7.77
CA VAL A 101 -8.96 4.49 8.62
C VAL A 101 -8.84 3.88 10.02
N ILE A 102 -9.96 3.43 10.60
CA ILE A 102 -9.98 2.75 11.90
C ILE A 102 -9.32 1.37 11.80
N ALA A 103 -9.50 0.66 10.68
CA ALA A 103 -8.91 -0.65 10.48
C ALA A 103 -7.36 -0.63 10.43
N ILE A 104 -6.75 0.49 10.03
CA ILE A 104 -5.29 0.68 10.06
C ILE A 104 -4.78 0.79 11.50
N ASP A 105 -5.50 1.52 12.34
CA ASP A 105 -5.16 1.76 13.73
C ASP A 105 -6.44 1.85 14.57
N PRO A 106 -6.82 0.73 15.24
CA PRO A 106 -8.04 0.68 16.03
C PRO A 106 -8.10 1.72 17.15
N GLY A 107 -6.94 2.24 17.61
CA GLY A 107 -6.87 3.30 18.62
C GLY A 107 -7.49 4.62 18.15
N ARG A 108 -7.69 4.80 16.83
CA ARG A 108 -8.33 6.00 16.26
C ARG A 108 -9.84 6.03 16.42
N LYS A 109 -10.48 4.91 16.77
CA LYS A 109 -11.95 4.78 16.77
C LYS A 109 -12.63 5.92 17.52
N THR A 110 -12.26 6.16 18.78
CA THR A 110 -12.86 7.20 19.62
C THR A 110 -12.72 8.60 19.01
N ALA A 111 -11.55 8.93 18.47
CA ALA A 111 -11.29 10.24 17.86
C ALA A 111 -12.07 10.41 16.54
N VAL A 112 -12.16 9.36 15.74
CA VAL A 112 -12.91 9.35 14.48
C VAL A 112 -14.41 9.49 14.72
N GLU A 113 -14.96 8.77 15.71
CA GLU A 113 -16.37 8.87 16.10
C GLU A 113 -16.70 10.27 16.63
N ALA A 114 -15.85 10.85 17.49
CA ALA A 114 -16.03 12.21 18.00
C ALA A 114 -15.98 13.28 16.89
N ALA A 115 -15.24 13.03 15.81
CA ALA A 115 -15.10 13.94 14.68
C ALA A 115 -15.95 13.55 13.46
N GLU A 116 -16.92 12.63 13.59
CA GLU A 116 -17.56 12.02 12.41
C GLU A 116 -18.20 13.07 11.49
N ALA A 117 -18.94 14.04 12.05
CA ALA A 117 -19.64 15.04 11.27
C ALA A 117 -18.67 15.91 10.44
N SER A 118 -17.58 16.38 11.05
CA SER A 118 -16.58 17.21 10.36
C SER A 118 -15.78 16.38 9.36
N LEU A 119 -15.44 15.13 9.69
CA LEU A 119 -14.75 14.22 8.78
C LEU A 119 -15.62 13.90 7.55
N ARG A 120 -16.93 13.69 7.74
CA ARG A 120 -17.88 13.46 6.64
C ARG A 120 -18.00 14.67 5.74
N GLN A 121 -18.11 15.87 6.32
CA GLN A 121 -18.15 17.10 5.54
C GLN A 121 -16.85 17.28 4.73
N ALA A 122 -15.69 17.09 5.36
CA ALA A 122 -14.40 17.18 4.67
C ALA A 122 -14.26 16.13 3.56
N PHE A 123 -14.70 14.90 3.82
CA PHE A 123 -14.74 13.82 2.83
C PHE A 123 -15.57 14.21 1.60
N LEU A 124 -16.80 14.67 1.80
CA LEU A 124 -17.70 15.05 0.71
C LEU A 124 -17.18 16.27 -0.06
N ALA A 125 -16.51 17.21 0.61
CA ALA A 125 -15.93 18.39 0.00
C ALA A 125 -14.65 18.08 -0.82
N ALA A 126 -13.84 17.13 -0.37
CA ALA A 126 -12.58 16.77 -1.01
C ALA A 126 -12.74 15.70 -2.11
N ALA A 127 -13.77 14.86 -2.02
CA ALA A 127 -13.97 13.77 -2.95
C ALA A 127 -14.61 14.23 -4.26
N GLU A 128 -14.11 13.69 -5.36
CA GLU A 128 -14.83 13.73 -6.62
C GLU A 128 -15.75 12.51 -6.74
N GLN A 129 -17.04 12.73 -7.01
CA GLN A 129 -17.97 11.64 -7.26
C GLN A 129 -17.86 11.16 -8.72
N ARG A 130 -17.50 9.90 -8.92
CA ARG A 130 -17.38 9.25 -10.24
C ARG A 130 -17.82 7.79 -10.15
N ASP A 131 -18.54 7.33 -11.16
CA ASP A 131 -18.96 5.92 -11.30
C ASP A 131 -19.68 5.34 -10.05
N GLY A 132 -20.47 6.16 -9.36
CA GLY A 132 -21.17 5.75 -8.13
C GLY A 132 -20.28 5.58 -6.90
N GLY A 133 -19.05 6.10 -6.92
CA GLY A 133 -18.14 6.11 -5.78
C GLY A 133 -17.44 7.45 -5.59
N PHE A 134 -16.61 7.52 -4.56
CA PHE A 134 -15.82 8.71 -4.21
C PHE A 134 -14.36 8.48 -4.55
N CYS A 135 -13.79 9.42 -5.30
CA CYS A 135 -12.42 9.37 -5.79
C CYS A 135 -11.59 10.52 -5.21
N PHE A 136 -10.39 10.20 -4.79
CA PHE A 136 -9.37 11.15 -4.34
C PHE A 136 -8.12 10.98 -5.18
N GLU A 137 -7.46 12.09 -5.51
CA GLU A 137 -6.14 12.07 -6.12
C GLU A 137 -5.10 12.25 -5.01
N ILE A 138 -4.39 11.18 -4.69
CA ILE A 138 -3.35 11.19 -3.65
C ILE A 138 -2.00 11.45 -4.31
N SER A 139 -1.40 12.59 -4.01
CA SER A 139 0.01 12.86 -4.31
C SER A 139 0.87 11.81 -3.61
N SER A 140 1.55 10.99 -4.40
CA SER A 140 2.30 9.82 -3.95
C SER A 140 3.76 9.95 -4.33
N ARG A 141 4.61 9.35 -3.50
CA ARG A 141 6.06 9.27 -3.69
C ARG A 141 6.52 7.83 -3.55
N LEU A 142 7.43 7.39 -4.41
CA LEU A 142 8.06 6.08 -4.34
C LEU A 142 9.56 6.25 -4.57
N ASN A 143 10.38 5.70 -3.68
CA ASN A 143 11.84 5.68 -3.84
C ASN A 143 12.26 4.26 -4.20
N LEU A 144 13.02 4.13 -5.29
CA LEU A 144 13.69 2.89 -5.66
C LEU A 144 15.08 2.91 -5.05
N LEU A 145 15.34 1.96 -4.16
CA LEU A 145 16.64 1.75 -3.57
C LEU A 145 17.25 0.46 -4.12
N ARG A 146 18.56 0.45 -4.35
CA ARG A 146 19.33 -0.73 -4.75
C ARG A 146 20.42 -0.98 -3.72
N ARG A 147 20.66 -2.25 -3.43
CA ARG A 147 21.79 -2.65 -2.59
C ARG A 147 23.12 -2.35 -3.30
N ASN A 148 24.07 -1.75 -2.59
CA ASN A 148 25.44 -1.56 -3.07
C ASN A 148 26.25 -2.85 -3.15
#